data_AF-A0AAU7A448-F1
#
_entry.id   AF-A0AAU7A448-F1
#
_cell.length_a   1.000
_cell.length_b   1.000
_cell.length_c   1.000
_cell.angle_alpha   90.00
_cell.angle_beta   90.00
_cell.angle_gamma   90.00
#
_symmetry.space_group_name_H-M   'P 1'
#
loop_
_entity.id
_entity.type
_entity.pdbx_description
1 polymer ?
#
loop_
_entity_poly.entity_id
_entity_poly.type
_entity_poly.pdbx_seq_one_letter_code
_entity_poly.pdbx_strand_id
1 'polypeptide(L)' 'MNNAIVGELSLDLGDGVTLSAATDVALAREWAAYLHGRNQWQCMSLGQQSTETANALRALREAFKEAGE' A
#
# COMPACT_ATOMS: atom_id res chain seq x y z
N MET A 1 -0.11 1.53 29.75
CA MET A 1 -1.22 1.72 28.79
C MET A 1 -0.59 1.97 27.43
N ASN A 2 -0.65 0.99 26.53
CA ASN A 2 -0.14 1.12 25.17
C ASN A 2 -1.08 2.05 24.40
N ASN A 3 -0.71 3.32 24.26
CA ASN A 3 -1.33 4.18 23.27
C ASN A 3 -0.82 3.72 21.91
N ALA A 4 -1.59 2.85 21.25
CA ALA A 4 -1.42 2.63 19.83
C ALA A 4 -1.63 3.98 19.14
N ILE A 5 -0.56 4.59 18.64
CA ILE A 5 -0.66 5.68 17.68
C ILE A 5 -1.16 5.02 16.39
N VAL A 6 -2.47 4.80 16.29
CA VAL A 6 -3.15 4.65 14.99
C VAL A 6 -3.35 6.07 14.47
N GLY A 7 -2.23 6.75 14.21
CA GLY A 7 -2.25 7.97 13.41
C GLY A 7 -2.54 7.50 12.00
N GLU A 8 -3.75 7.76 11.52
CA GLU A 8 -4.09 7.68 10.10
C GLU A 8 -3.10 8.57 9.36
N LEU A 9 -2.00 7.99 8.88
CA LEU A 9 -0.98 8.71 8.14
C LEU A 9 -1.64 9.08 6.82
N SER A 10 -2.05 10.34 6.73
CA SER A 10 -2.79 10.89 5.61
C SER A 10 -1.89 11.91 4.92
N LEU A 11 -1.55 11.69 3.65
CA LEU A 11 -0.80 12.59 2.79
C LEU A 11 -1.78 13.26 1.83
N ASP A 12 -1.84 14.58 1.85
CA ASP A 12 -2.58 15.38 0.88
C ASP A 12 -1.68 15.65 -0.32
N LEU A 13 -2.10 15.20 -1.51
CA LEU A 13 -1.34 15.33 -2.75
C LEU A 13 -1.50 16.72 -3.43
N GLY A 14 -2.28 17.63 -2.84
CA GLY A 14 -2.45 19.01 -3.35
C GLY A 14 -3.33 19.13 -4.59
N ASP A 15 -3.81 18.01 -5.15
CA ASP A 15 -4.80 17.91 -6.23
C ASP A 15 -6.20 17.52 -5.72
N GLY A 16 -6.37 17.45 -4.39
CA GLY A 16 -7.61 17.03 -3.72
C GLY A 16 -7.68 15.54 -3.39
N VAL A 17 -6.62 14.76 -3.68
CA VAL A 17 -6.52 13.35 -3.29
C VAL A 17 -5.85 13.23 -1.92
N THR A 18 -6.60 12.67 -0.96
CA THR A 18 -6.05 12.27 0.34
C THR A 18 -5.65 10.80 0.31
N LEU A 19 -4.35 10.53 0.35
CA LEU A 19 -3.80 9.19 0.54
C LEU A 19 -3.82 8.87 2.03
N SER A 20 -4.68 7.95 2.46
CA SER A 20 -4.63 7.42 3.82
C SER A 20 -3.84 6.11 3.85
N ALA A 21 -3.21 5.79 4.98
CA ALA A 21 -2.56 4.50 5.18
C ALA A 21 -3.48 3.30 4.88
N ALA A 22 -4.80 3.44 5.02
CA ALA A 22 -5.77 2.41 4.65
C ALA A 22 -6.01 2.34 3.12
N THR A 23 -6.13 3.50 2.46
CA THR A 23 -6.30 3.61 1.00
C THR A 23 -5.06 3.09 0.26
N ASP A 24 -3.86 3.44 0.72
CA ASP A 24 -2.60 3.05 0.10
C ASP A 24 -2.35 1.55 0.21
N VAL A 25 -2.68 0.96 1.36
CA VAL A 25 -2.57 -0.49 1.55
C VAL A 25 -3.58 -1.23 0.67
N ALA A 26 -4.79 -0.71 0.50
CA ALA A 26 -5.78 -1.30 -0.41
C ALA A 26 -5.32 -1.22 -1.88
N LEU A 27 -4.80 -0.07 -2.32
CA LEU A 27 -4.26 0.11 -3.67
C LEU A 27 -3.03 -0.76 -3.91
N ALA A 28 -2.08 -0.80 -2.96
CA ALA A 28 -0.91 -1.64 -3.03
C ALA A 28 -1.28 -3.13 -3.11
N ARG A 29 -2.34 -3.54 -2.41
CA ARG A 29 -2.87 -4.91 -2.47
C ARG A 29 -3.45 -5.24 -3.84
N GLU A 30 -4.28 -4.36 -4.40
CA GLU A 30 -4.86 -4.56 -5.74
C GLU A 30 -3.77 -4.57 -6.82
N TRP A 31 -2.76 -3.70 -6.69
CA TRP A 31 -1.61 -3.68 -7.58
C TRP A 31 -0.77 -4.95 -7.49
N ALA A 32 -0.48 -5.43 -6.28
CA ALA A 32 0.22 -6.69 -6.08
C ALA A 32 -0.58 -7.88 -6.66
N ALA A 33 -1.90 -7.91 -6.45
CA ALA A 33 -2.78 -8.92 -7.04
C ALA A 33 -2.80 -8.88 -8.57
N TYR A 34 -2.69 -7.71 -9.18
CA TYR A 34 -2.57 -7.54 -10.62
C TYR A 34 -1.24 -8.10 -11.14
N LEU A 35 -0.10 -7.76 -10.51
CA LEU A 35 1.23 -8.20 -10.93
C LEU A 35 1.41 -9.72 -10.90
N HIS A 36 0.87 -10.38 -9.88
CA HIS A 36 0.92 -11.83 -9.76
C HIS A 36 -0.20 -12.53 -10.54
N GLY A 37 -1.20 -11.78 -11.02
CA GLY A 37 -2.42 -12.33 -11.61
C GLY A 37 -3.40 -12.84 -10.55
N ARG A 38 -4.69 -12.52 -10.73
CA ARG A 38 -5.73 -12.76 -9.71
C ARG A 38 -5.85 -14.22 -9.26
N ASN A 39 -5.71 -15.18 -10.18
CA ASN A 39 -5.83 -16.61 -9.85
C ASN A 39 -4.67 -17.08 -8.97
N GLN A 40 -3.44 -16.66 -9.28
CA GLN A 40 -2.27 -17.01 -8.47
C GLN A 40 -2.31 -16.29 -7.12
N TRP A 41 -2.74 -15.03 -7.09
CA TRP A 41 -2.94 -14.27 -5.87
C TRP A 41 -3.91 -14.94 -4.89
N GLN A 42 -5.03 -15.48 -5.39
CA GLN A 42 -6.01 -16.19 -4.56
C GLN A 42 -5.47 -17.50 -3.96
N CYS A 43 -4.48 -18.13 -4.61
CA CYS A 43 -3.81 -19.31 -4.09
C CYS A 43 -2.71 -18.98 -3.06
N MET A 44 -2.32 -17.72 -2.91
CA MET A 44 -1.33 -17.30 -1.92
C MET A 44 -1.93 -17.33 -0.50
N SER A 45 -1.12 -17.76 0.47
CA SER A 45 -1.45 -17.60 1.88
C SER A 45 -1.59 -16.12 2.26
N LEU A 46 -2.32 -15.84 3.33
CA LEU A 46 -2.46 -14.48 3.85
C LEU A 46 -1.10 -13.83 4.13
N GLY A 47 -0.14 -14.58 4.68
CA GLY A 47 1.22 -14.08 4.94
C GLY A 47 1.94 -13.66 3.66
N GLN A 48 1.84 -14.45 2.59
CA GLN A 48 2.41 -14.09 1.29
C GLN A 48 1.73 -12.86 0.69
N GLN A 49 0.40 -12.79 0.71
CA GLN A 49 -0.34 -11.61 0.26
C GLN A 49 0.07 -10.35 1.02
N SER A 50 0.27 -10.45 2.34
CA SER A 50 0.74 -9.34 3.17
C SER A 50 2.17 -8.90 2.81
N THR A 51 3.08 -9.84 2.57
CA THR A 51 4.45 -9.53 2.12
C THR A 51 4.46 -8.81 0.78
N GLU A 52 3.70 -9.32 -0.20
CA GLU A 52 3.62 -8.71 -1.53
C GLU A 52 2.97 -7.32 -1.49
N THR A 53 1.93 -7.15 -0.66
CA THR A 53 1.30 -5.84 -0.44
C THR A 53 2.29 -4.83 0.17
N ALA A 54 3.10 -5.26 1.14
CA ALA A 54 4.13 -4.42 1.76
C ALA A 54 5.24 -4.03 0.76
N ASN A 55 5.65 -4.95 -0.12
CA ASN A 55 6.61 -4.68 -1.18
C ASN A 55 6.07 -3.65 -2.19
N ALA A 56 4.81 -3.80 -2.61
CA ALA A 56 4.14 -2.85 -3.49
C ALA A 56 4.02 -1.46 -2.84
N LEU A 57 3.68 -1.39 -1.55
CA LEU A 57 3.61 -0.13 -0.80
C LEU A 57 4.98 0.56 -0.71
N ARG A 58 6.06 -0.20 -0.49
CA ARG A 58 7.43 0.34 -0.49
C ARG A 58 7.79 0.93 -1.85
N ALA A 59 7.53 0.21 -2.94
CA ALA A 59 7.81 0.68 -4.29
C ALA A 59 7.04 1.96 -4.63
N LEU A 60 5.77 2.05 -4.22
CA LEU A 60 4.96 3.25 -4.39
C LEU A 60 5.56 4.45 -3.64
N ARG A 61 5.98 4.26 -2.39
CA ARG A 61 6.64 5.32 -1.59
C ARG A 61 7.96 5.77 -2.18
N GLU A 62 8.76 4.85 -2.72
CA GLU A 62 10.03 5.16 -3.38
C GLU A 62 9.79 5.98 -4.66
N ALA A 63 8.84 5.57 -5.51
CA ALA A 63 8.48 6.31 -6.72
C ALA A 63 7.94 7.73 -6.43
N PHE A 64 7.12 7.90 -5.40
CA PHE A 64 6.66 9.22 -4.98
C PHE A 64 7.80 10.12 -4.49
N LYS A 65 8.78 9.55 -3.80
CA LYS A 65 9.95 10.30 -3.34
C LYS A 65 10.79 10.80 -4.52
N GLU A 66 10.94 9.99 -5.56
CA GLU A 66 11.67 10.36 -6.79
C GLU A 66 10.91 11.37 -7.66
N ALA A 67 9.57 11.35 -7.66
CA ALA A 67 8.76 12.30 -8.43
C ALA A 67 8.65 13.71 -7.79
N GLY A 68 9.06 13.85 -6.53
CA GLY A 68 9.02 15.11 -5.78
C GLY A 68 10.34 15.91 -5.76
N GLU A 69 11.38 15.44 -6.46
CA GLU A 69 12.62 16.17 -6.78
C GLU A 69 12.56 16.79 -8.17
#